data_AF-A0A7N0TP67-F1
#
_entry.id   AF-A0A7N0TP67-F1
#
_cell.length_a   1.000
_cell.length_b   1.000
_cell.length_c   1.000
_cell.angle_alpha   90.00
_cell.angle_beta   90.00
_cell.angle_gamma   90.00
#
_symmetry.space_group_name_H-M   'P 1'
#
loop_
_entity.id
_entity.type
_entity.pdbx_description
1 polymer ?
#
loop_
_entity_poly.entity_id
_entity_poly.type
_entity_poly.pdbx_seq_one_letter_code
_entity_poly.pdbx_strand_id
1 'polypeptide(L)' 'MMEKSILVTGGAGYIGSHTVLQLLLGGYKTVVVDNLDNASEVSLKRVKDLAGEFGSNLSFHQVGLSCLIFN' A
#
# COMPACT_ATOMS: atom_id res chain seq x y z
N MET A 1 -21.54 -4.41 8.38
CA MET A 1 -20.31 -4.13 9.15
C MET A 1 -19.46 -3.19 8.30
N MET A 2 -19.00 -2.04 8.80
CA MET A 2 -18.18 -1.12 8.00
C MET A 2 -16.80 -1.74 7.76
N GLU A 3 -16.41 -1.90 6.49
CA GLU A 3 -15.04 -2.24 6.12
C GLU A 3 -14.12 -1.06 6.47
N LYS A 4 -13.18 -1.26 7.41
CA LYS A 4 -12.18 -0.25 7.75
C LYS A 4 -11.15 -0.16 6.62
N SER A 5 -11.06 1.01 6.01
CA SER A 5 -10.04 1.33 5.02
C SER A 5 -8.85 2.02 5.68
N ILE A 6 -7.64 1.57 5.38
CA ILE A 6 -6.38 2.11 5.91
C ILE A 6 -5.57 2.69 4.74
N LEU A 7 -5.18 3.95 4.88
CA LEU A 7 -4.28 4.64 3.96
C LEU A 7 -2.84 4.45 4.45
N VAL A 8 -1.96 3.97 3.57
CA VAL A 8 -0.54 3.76 3.84
C VAL A 8 0.29 4.59 2.86
N THR A 9 0.99 5.59 3.39
CA THR A 9 2.00 6.34 2.63
C THR A 9 3.32 5.58 2.64
N GLY A 10 4.05 5.53 1.52
CA GLY A 10 5.32 4.80 1.44
C GLY A 10 5.16 3.27 1.43
N GLY A 11 3.97 2.79 1.06
CA GLY A 11 3.61 1.37 1.15
C GLY A 11 4.32 0.46 0.14
N ALA A 12 5.03 1.00 -0.87
CA ALA A 12 5.84 0.21 -1.79
C ALA A 12 7.28 -0.03 -1.28
N GLY A 13 7.72 0.73 -0.27
CA GLY A 13 9.04 0.58 0.37
C GLY A 13 9.17 -0.70 1.21
N TYR A 14 10.40 -1.01 1.65
CA TYR A 14 10.69 -2.28 2.35
C TYR A 14 9.81 -2.53 3.57
N ILE A 15 9.68 -1.56 4.48
CA ILE A 15 8.83 -1.70 5.67
C ILE A 15 7.36 -1.61 5.29
N GLY A 16 7.02 -0.63 4.45
CA GLY A 16 5.65 -0.38 4.01
C GLY A 16 4.98 -1.58 3.36
N SER A 17 5.71 -2.30 2.49
CA SER A 17 5.16 -3.46 1.78
C SER A 17 4.82 -4.61 2.72
N HIS A 18 5.62 -4.83 3.77
CA HIS A 18 5.34 -5.84 4.79
C HIS A 18 4.15 -5.42 5.64
N THR A 19 4.04 -4.15 6.01
CA THR A 19 2.87 -3.62 6.71
C THR A 19 1.60 -3.80 5.89
N VAL A 20 1.62 -3.45 4.60
CA VAL A 20 0.48 -3.63 3.69
C VAL A 20 0.06 -5.10 3.63
N LEU A 21 1.01 -6.04 3.52
CA LEU A 21 0.70 -7.46 3.54
C LEU A 21 -0.04 -7.88 4.83
N GLN A 22 0.44 -7.44 6.00
CA GLN A 22 -0.22 -7.79 7.27
C GLN A 22 -1.61 -7.16 7.40
N LEU A 23 -1.82 -5.95 6.87
CA LEU A 23 -3.14 -5.32 6.83
C LEU A 23 -4.11 -6.10 5.94
N LEU A 24 -3.67 -6.53 4.75
CA LEU A 24 -4.49 -7.34 3.85
C LEU A 24 -4.86 -8.68 4.50
N LEU A 25 -3.90 -9.39 5.10
CA LEU A 25 -4.14 -10.65 5.82
C LEU A 25 -5.04 -10.46 7.06
N GLY A 26 -5.06 -9.26 7.65
CA GLY A 26 -5.99 -8.89 8.71
C GLY A 26 -7.41 -8.58 8.20
N GLY A 27 -7.69 -8.72 6.91
CA GLY A 27 -8.98 -8.43 6.30
C GLY A 27 -9.27 -6.95 6.07
N TYR A 28 -8.25 -6.08 6.19
CA TYR A 28 -8.43 -4.64 5.98
C TYR A 28 -8.37 -4.28 4.50
N LYS A 29 -9.13 -3.25 4.12
CA LYS A 29 -8.96 -2.60 2.83
C LYS A 29 -7.80 -1.63 2.91
N THR A 30 -6.83 -1.78 2.01
CA THR A 30 -5.57 -1.01 2.09
C THR A 30 -5.40 -0.16 0.84
N VAL A 31 -5.24 1.14 1.03
CA VAL A 31 -4.95 2.11 -0.02
C VAL A 31 -3.50 2.55 0.15
N VAL A 32 -2.66 2.30 -0.84
CA VAL A 32 -1.24 2.69 -0.82
C VAL A 32 -1.05 3.94 -1.67
N VAL A 33 -0.36 4.92 -1.09
CA VAL A 33 0.13 6.11 -1.80
C VAL A 33 1.65 6.12 -1.70
N ASP A 34 2.34 6.10 -2.84
CA ASP A 34 3.80 6.07 -2.89
C ASP A 34 4.30 6.84 -4.11
N ASN A 35 5.45 7.50 -4.01
CA ASN A 35 6.07 8.21 -5.12
C ASN A 35 6.99 7.31 -5.96
N LEU A 36 7.39 6.16 -5.41
CA LEU A 36 8.30 5.18 -5.99
C LEU A 36 9.75 5.65 -6.16
N ASP A 37 10.16 6.76 -5.52
CA ASP A 37 11.51 7.32 -5.66
C ASP A 37 12.60 6.34 -5.19
N ASN A 38 12.31 5.53 -4.17
CA ASN A 38 13.20 4.48 -3.63
C ASN A 38 12.51 3.11 -3.55
N ALA A 39 11.42 2.93 -4.28
CA ALA A 39 10.58 1.75 -4.21
C ALA A 39 10.20 1.29 -5.62
N SER A 40 9.49 0.17 -5.71
CA SER A 40 9.04 -0.40 -6.98
C SER A 40 7.65 -0.98 -6.83
N GLU A 41 6.82 -0.79 -7.85
CA GLU A 41 5.50 -1.43 -7.94
C GLU A 41 5.57 -2.95 -7.88
N VAL A 42 6.71 -3.54 -8.25
CA VAL A 42 6.95 -4.99 -8.13
C VAL A 42 6.76 -5.46 -6.68
N SER A 43 7.07 -4.61 -5.70
CA SER A 43 6.84 -4.87 -4.28
C SER A 43 5.34 -5.08 -4.00
N LEU A 44 4.50 -4.14 -4.45
CA LEU A 44 3.05 -4.23 -4.28
C LEU A 44 2.42 -5.38 -5.08
N LYS A 45 2.96 -5.70 -6.26
CA LYS A 45 2.54 -6.88 -7.03
C LYS A 45 2.78 -8.17 -6.24
N ARG A 46 3.99 -8.34 -5.68
CA ARG A 46 4.32 -9.49 -4.82
C ARG A 46 3.43 -9.54 -3.58
N VAL A 47 3.17 -8.39 -2.95
CA VAL A 47 2.24 -8.31 -1.81
C VAL A 47 0.84 -8.79 -2.20
N LYS A 48 0.35 -8.39 -3.37
CA LYS A 48 -0.95 -8.83 -3.89
C LYS A 48 -1.00 -10.33 -4.11
N ASP A 49 0.05 -10.91 -4.69
CA ASP A 49 0.17 -12.35 -4.90
C ASP A 49 0.24 -13.12 -3.56
N LEU A 50 1.01 -12.62 -2.59
CA LEU A 50 1.16 -13.22 -1.26
C LEU A 50 -0.10 -13.11 -0.39
N ALA A 51 -0.91 -12.07 -0.60
CA ALA A 51 -2.16 -11.86 0.14
C ALA A 51 -3.30 -12.78 -0.31
N GLY A 52 -3.16 -13.49 -1.44
CA GLY A 52 -4.18 -14.41 -1.94
C GLY A 52 -5.52 -13.71 -2.21
N GLU A 53 -6.61 -14.22 -1.65
CA GLU A 53 -7.95 -13.64 -1.82
C GLU A 53 -8.05 -12.18 -1.32
N PHE A 54 -7.27 -11.84 -0.28
CA PHE A 54 -7.20 -10.49 0.25
C PHE A 54 -6.45 -9.51 -0.66
N GLY A 55 -5.74 -10.00 -1.68
CA GLY A 55 -5.06 -9.13 -2.65
C GLY A 55 -6.02 -8.22 -3.43
N SER A 56 -7.31 -8.60 -3.52
CA SER A 56 -8.37 -7.76 -4.09
C SER A 56 -8.66 -6.48 -3.28
N ASN A 57 -8.27 -6.45 -2.00
CA ASN A 57 -8.46 -5.32 -1.09
C ASN A 57 -7.36 -4.25 -1.18
N LEU A 58 -6.36 -4.44 -2.05
CA LEU A 58 -5.27 -3.50 -2.27
C LEU A 58 -5.58 -2.54 -3.41
N SER A 59 -5.51 -1.23 -3.14
CA SER A 59 -5.52 -0.15 -4.13
C SER A 59 -4.21 0.62 -4.07
N PHE A 60 -3.67 1.03 -5.21
CA PHE A 60 -2.41 1.78 -5.29
C PHE A 60 -2.60 3.06 -6.12
N HIS A 61 -2.04 4.16 -5.62
CA HIS A 61 -1.95 5.43 -6.31
C HIS A 61 -0.52 5.94 -6.25
N GLN A 62 0.11 6.12 -7.42
CA GLN A 62 1.40 6.76 -7.49
C GLN A 62 1.23 8.27 -7.32
N VAL A 63 1.69 8.84 -6.20
CA VAL A 63 1.58 10.28 -5.92
C VAL A 63 2.83 10.77 -5.20
N GLY A 64 3.45 11.81 -5.76
CA GLY A 64 4.48 12.59 -5.08
C GLY A 64 3.86 13.50 -4.03
N LEU A 65 4.15 13.26 -2.75
CA LEU A 65 3.76 14.15 -1.65
C LEU A 65 4.68 15.37 -1.51
N SER A 66 5.71 15.50 -2.37
CA SER A 66 6.64 16.64 -2.32
C SER A 66 5.94 17.99 -2.48
N CYS A 67 4.81 18.05 -3.21
CA CYS A 67 4.03 19.28 -3.37
C CYS A 67 3.30 19.74 -2.09
N LEU A 68 3.20 18.90 -1.05
CA LEU A 68 2.52 19.21 0.21
C LEU A 68 3.49 19.64 1.32
N ILE A 69 4.80 19.54 1.11
CA ILE A 69 5.86 19.83 2.11
C ILE A 69 6.52 21.19 1.86
N PHE A 70 6.30 21.81 0.70
CA PHE A 70 6.74 23.17 0.41
C PHE A 70 5.55 24.16 0.52
N ASN A 71 5.26 24.62 1.73
CA ASN A 71 4.57 25.89 1.99
C ASN A 71 5.28 26.59 3.15
#